data_AF-A0A4Y2HRD0-F1
#
_entry.id   AF-A0A4Y2HRD0-F1
#
_cell.length_a   1.000
_cell.length_b   1.000
_cell.length_c   1.000
_cell.angle_alpha   90.00
_cell.angle_beta   90.00
_cell.angle_gamma   90.00
#
_symmetry.space_group_name_H-M   'P 1'
#
loop_
_entity.id
_entity.type
_entity.pdbx_description
1 polymer ?
#
loop_
_entity_poly.entity_id
_entity_poly.type
_entity_poly.pdbx_seq_one_letter_code
_entity_poly.pdbx_strand_id
1 'polypeptide(L)'
;MVEKTNYIPIRKLVRGPNIRWQGERIKRAHAIKYLGVYIHEKMNYNTHLKAQSTRATQLYENLLRIAGKFRRVPLNHRRTLYKTVIERELAHGSVAWCLEPTVRIARKLSTIQRPFLLAISGAYRTTSTAAVQVILCIPPLHLQLQREDRGTALFRLRLPLSTNVSDIDPSEIEEKATGWSPQPSEHLIPNQIPLDDGGNINTGLRIYSDGSKTEKGMGAAFCDLTDVNIFHRWSARLSLRNTVFQAEILALLKAVEHAVASQLKN
;
A
#
# COMPACT_ATOMS: atom_id res chain seq x y z
N MET A 1 13.32 -35.64 0.43
CA MET A 1 12.86 -34.33 -0.12
C MET A 1 11.67 -34.50 -1.06
N VAL A 2 11.69 -35.51 -1.94
CA VAL A 2 10.65 -35.75 -2.96
C VAL A 2 9.25 -36.05 -2.39
N GLU A 3 9.14 -36.70 -1.23
CA GLU A 3 7.84 -37.01 -0.61
C GLU A 3 6.97 -35.77 -0.31
N LYS A 4 7.61 -34.61 -0.07
CA LYS A 4 6.91 -33.33 0.18
C LYS A 4 6.73 -32.50 -1.10
N THR A 5 7.31 -32.92 -2.21
CA THR A 5 7.25 -32.20 -3.49
C THR A 5 6.03 -32.65 -4.28
N ASN A 6 5.21 -31.69 -4.67
CA ASN A 6 4.07 -31.90 -5.56
C ASN A 6 4.19 -30.97 -6.76
N TYR A 7 3.62 -31.37 -7.90
CA TYR A 7 3.49 -30.50 -9.07
C TYR A 7 2.03 -30.27 -9.43
N ILE A 8 1.78 -29.14 -10.10
CA ILE A 8 0.46 -28.75 -10.58
C ILE A 8 0.55 -28.34 -12.05
N PRO A 9 -0.19 -28.99 -12.97
CA PRO A 9 -0.28 -28.53 -14.35
C PRO A 9 -1.30 -27.38 -14.45
N ILE A 10 -0.88 -26.22 -14.95
CA ILE A 10 -1.76 -25.06 -15.15
C ILE A 10 -2.56 -25.19 -16.46
N ARG A 11 -1.98 -25.85 -17.48
CA ARG A 11 -2.65 -26.12 -18.76
C ARG A 11 -3.43 -27.42 -18.71
N LYS A 12 -4.58 -27.45 -19.39
CA LYS A 12 -5.30 -28.71 -19.65
C LYS A 12 -4.46 -29.56 -20.60
N LEU A 13 -4.02 -30.72 -20.11
CA LEU A 13 -3.27 -31.71 -20.88
C LEU A 13 -4.14 -32.96 -21.03
N VAL A 14 -4.22 -33.50 -22.24
CA VAL A 14 -4.95 -34.75 -22.54
C VAL A 14 -4.35 -35.92 -21.76
N ARG A 15 -3.01 -35.95 -21.64
CA ARG A 15 -2.26 -36.85 -20.76
C ARG A 15 -1.30 -36.03 -19.92
N GLY A 16 -1.38 -36.18 -18.59
CA GLY A 16 -0.51 -35.44 -17.67
C GLY A 16 0.95 -35.91 -17.77
N PRO A 17 1.94 -35.01 -17.59
CA PRO A 17 3.35 -35.36 -17.66
C PRO A 17 3.71 -36.27 -16.49
N ASN A 18 4.56 -37.26 -16.74
CA ASN A 18 5.13 -38.09 -15.69
C ASN A 18 6.44 -37.45 -15.20
N ILE A 19 6.34 -36.62 -14.16
CA ILE A 19 7.49 -35.90 -13.62
C ILE A 19 8.20 -36.78 -12.59
N ARG A 20 9.49 -37.01 -12.82
CA ARG A 20 10.39 -37.72 -11.90
C ARG A 20 11.53 -36.81 -11.47
N TRP A 21 11.97 -36.94 -10.23
CA TRP A 21 13.15 -36.28 -9.69
C TRP A 21 14.02 -37.31 -9.00
N GLN A 22 15.29 -37.42 -9.40
CA GLN A 22 16.22 -38.44 -8.89
C GLN A 22 15.65 -39.87 -8.92
N GLY A 23 14.91 -40.21 -9.98
CA GLY A 23 14.28 -41.53 -10.16
C GLY A 23 12.93 -41.70 -9.46
N GLU A 24 12.58 -40.85 -8.48
CA GLU A 24 11.31 -40.90 -7.76
C GLU A 24 10.21 -40.09 -8.48
N ARG A 25 8.97 -40.60 -8.44
CA ARG A 25 7.82 -39.95 -9.07
C ARG A 25 7.27 -38.83 -8.18
N ILE A 26 7.19 -37.62 -8.71
CA ILE A 26 6.53 -36.50 -8.02
C ILE A 26 5.01 -36.65 -8.14
N LYS A 27 4.29 -36.45 -7.03
CA LYS A 27 2.83 -36.53 -7.00
C LYS A 27 2.20 -35.29 -7.65
N ARG A 28 1.14 -35.52 -8.43
CA ARG A 28 0.30 -34.43 -8.96
C ARG A 28 -0.66 -33.98 -7.87
N ALA A 29 -0.74 -32.67 -7.65
CA ALA A 29 -1.74 -32.05 -6.78
C ALA A 29 -2.72 -31.19 -7.59
N HIS A 30 -3.95 -31.05 -7.09
CA HIS A 30 -4.96 -30.15 -7.68
C HIS A 30 -4.89 -28.72 -7.13
N ALA A 31 -4.23 -28.54 -5.97
CA ALA A 31 -3.93 -27.24 -5.39
C ALA A 31 -2.60 -27.29 -4.64
N ILE A 32 -1.81 -26.23 -4.73
CA ILE A 32 -0.54 -26.08 -4.01
C ILE A 32 -0.59 -24.81 -3.18
N LYS A 33 -0.04 -24.87 -1.96
CA LYS A 33 0.16 -23.71 -1.10
C LYS A 33 1.52 -23.09 -1.41
N TYR A 34 1.54 -21.84 -1.81
CA TYR A 34 2.75 -21.07 -2.06
C TYR A 34 2.67 -19.74 -1.31
N LEU A 35 3.65 -19.47 -0.45
CA LEU A 35 3.70 -18.26 0.40
C LEU A 35 2.35 -17.94 1.08
N GLY A 36 1.67 -18.95 1.63
CA GLY A 36 0.38 -18.76 2.30
C GLY A 36 -0.86 -18.76 1.40
N VAL A 37 -0.70 -18.60 0.08
CA VAL A 37 -1.80 -18.58 -0.90
C VAL A 37 -1.99 -19.97 -1.53
N TYR A 38 -3.24 -20.39 -1.73
CA TYR A 38 -3.53 -21.66 -2.40
C TYR A 38 -3.84 -21.41 -3.88
N ILE A 39 -3.04 -22.00 -4.76
CA ILE A 39 -3.18 -21.92 -6.22
C ILE A 39 -3.78 -23.24 -6.70
N HIS A 40 -4.95 -23.18 -7.34
CA HIS A 40 -5.63 -24.35 -7.91
C HIS A 40 -5.23 -24.56 -9.37
N GLU A 41 -5.28 -25.80 -9.87
CA GLU A 41 -4.89 -26.16 -11.25
C GLU A 41 -5.75 -25.47 -12.32
N LYS A 42 -6.93 -24.98 -11.92
CA LYS A 42 -7.91 -24.30 -12.78
C LYS A 42 -7.81 -22.77 -12.62
N MET A 43 -6.73 -22.26 -12.02
CA MET A 43 -6.50 -20.84 -11.72
C MET A 43 -7.70 -20.18 -11.01
N ASN A 44 -8.32 -20.90 -10.08
CA ASN A 44 -9.37 -20.36 -9.22
C ASN A 44 -8.94 -20.39 -7.75
N TYR A 45 -9.53 -19.50 -6.97
CA TYR A 45 -9.16 -19.29 -5.57
C TYR A 45 -10.14 -19.93 -4.58
N ASN A 46 -10.98 -20.88 -5.00
CA ASN A 46 -11.97 -21.49 -4.10
C ASN A 46 -11.31 -22.23 -2.94
N THR A 47 -10.21 -22.96 -3.20
CA THR A 47 -9.43 -23.63 -2.16
C THR A 47 -8.84 -22.61 -1.18
N HIS A 48 -8.33 -21.48 -1.70
CA HIS A 48 -7.83 -20.40 -0.85
C HIS A 48 -8.94 -19.78 0.01
N LEU A 49 -10.10 -19.47 -0.58
CA LEU A 49 -11.25 -18.92 0.15
C LEU A 49 -11.77 -19.87 1.24
N LYS A 50 -11.72 -21.19 1.01
CA LYS A 50 -12.04 -22.19 2.04
C LYS A 50 -11.02 -22.10 3.18
N ALA A 51 -9.73 -22.08 2.86
CA ALA A 51 -8.67 -21.96 3.87
C ALA A 51 -8.78 -20.65 4.67
N GLN A 52 -9.05 -19.52 4.00
CA GLN A 52 -9.30 -18.22 4.64
C GLN A 52 -10.52 -18.27 5.55
N SER A 53 -11.61 -18.93 5.12
CA SER A 53 -12.79 -19.13 5.95
C SER A 53 -12.47 -19.93 7.21
N THR A 54 -11.73 -21.04 7.10
CA THR A 54 -11.30 -21.85 8.26
C THR A 54 -10.41 -21.04 9.20
N ARG A 55 -9.46 -20.28 8.65
CA ARG A 55 -8.56 -19.45 9.43
C ARG A 55 -9.31 -18.35 10.19
N ALA A 56 -10.26 -17.70 9.52
CA ALA A 56 -11.13 -16.71 10.13
C ALA A 56 -11.99 -17.30 11.26
N THR A 57 -12.55 -18.50 11.07
CA THR A 57 -13.28 -19.20 12.14
C THR A 57 -12.39 -19.43 13.36
N GLN A 58 -11.15 -19.90 13.17
CA GLN A 58 -10.20 -20.09 14.27
C GLN A 58 -9.90 -18.77 15.00
N LEU A 59 -9.68 -17.68 14.25
CA LEU A 59 -9.44 -16.36 14.83
C LEU A 59 -10.66 -15.84 15.60
N TYR A 60 -11.86 -16.08 15.07
CA TYR A 60 -13.10 -15.73 15.73
C TYR A 60 -13.29 -16.52 17.04
N GLU A 61 -13.03 -17.82 17.04
CA GLU A 61 -13.06 -18.64 18.25
C GLU A 61 -12.05 -18.16 19.30
N ASN A 62 -10.84 -17.79 18.87
CA ASN A 62 -9.83 -17.23 19.76
C ASN A 62 -10.29 -15.90 20.37
N LEU A 63 -10.93 -15.04 19.57
CA LEU A 63 -11.54 -13.80 20.05
C LEU A 63 -12.69 -14.09 21.03
N LEU A 64 -13.48 -15.14 20.79
CA LEU A 64 -14.54 -15.58 21.71
C LEU A 64 -14.00 -16.14 23.02
N ARG A 65 -12.84 -16.80 23.04
CA ARG A 65 -12.19 -17.24 24.28
C ARG A 65 -11.78 -16.06 25.16
N ILE A 66 -11.51 -14.91 24.56
CA ILE A 66 -11.22 -13.65 25.24
C ILE A 66 -12.55 -12.94 25.64
N ALA A 67 -13.72 -13.42 25.18
CA ALA A 67 -14.96 -12.64 25.11
C ALA A 67 -15.60 -12.19 26.42
N GLY A 68 -15.38 -12.92 27.52
CA GLY A 68 -15.84 -12.49 28.85
C GLY A 68 -15.25 -11.11 29.22
N LYS A 69 -14.00 -10.86 28.82
CA LYS A 69 -13.34 -9.54 28.91
C LYS A 69 -13.61 -8.69 27.66
N PHE A 70 -13.69 -9.29 26.47
CA PHE A 70 -13.81 -8.55 25.19
C PHE A 70 -15.04 -7.64 25.13
N ARG A 71 -16.21 -8.07 25.61
CA ARG A 71 -17.39 -7.19 25.61
C ARG A 71 -17.22 -5.97 26.53
N ARG A 72 -16.38 -6.10 27.57
CA ARG A 72 -16.00 -5.00 28.48
C ARG A 72 -14.93 -4.09 27.88
N VAL A 73 -14.26 -4.51 26.80
CA VAL A 73 -13.26 -3.68 26.10
C VAL A 73 -13.99 -2.57 25.32
N PRO A 74 -13.51 -1.31 25.39
CA PRO A 74 -14.13 -0.21 24.66
C PRO A 74 -14.20 -0.48 23.15
N LEU A 75 -15.24 0.02 22.49
CA LEU A 75 -15.51 -0.25 21.07
C LEU A 75 -14.32 0.08 20.16
N ASN A 76 -13.63 1.18 20.42
CA ASN A 76 -12.45 1.62 19.65
C ASN A 76 -11.32 0.59 19.66
N HIS A 77 -11.07 -0.05 20.81
CA HIS A 77 -10.04 -1.08 20.94
C HIS A 77 -10.43 -2.37 20.22
N ARG A 78 -11.70 -2.78 20.31
CA ARG A 78 -12.23 -3.92 19.56
C ARG A 78 -12.14 -3.72 18.05
N ARG A 79 -12.50 -2.51 17.58
CA ARG A 79 -12.37 -2.11 16.18
C ARG A 79 -10.92 -2.08 15.72
N THR A 80 -10.02 -1.59 16.58
CA THR A 80 -8.57 -1.58 16.31
C THR A 80 -8.05 -3.00 16.15
N LEU A 81 -8.38 -3.91 17.08
CA LEU A 81 -7.98 -5.32 17.00
C LEU A 81 -8.44 -6.00 15.70
N TYR A 82 -9.68 -5.73 15.28
CA TYR A 82 -10.18 -6.24 14.01
C TYR A 82 -9.33 -5.75 12.83
N LYS A 83 -9.06 -4.45 12.75
CA LYS A 83 -8.29 -3.85 11.65
C LYS A 83 -6.82 -4.27 11.65
N THR A 84 -6.22 -4.46 12.82
CA THR A 84 -4.78 -4.74 12.92
C THR A 84 -4.45 -6.23 12.84
N VAL A 85 -5.35 -7.11 13.28
CA VAL A 85 -5.10 -8.56 13.31
C VAL A 85 -5.93 -9.29 12.25
N ILE A 86 -7.25 -9.16 12.31
CA ILE A 86 -8.15 -9.97 11.47
C ILE A 86 -8.07 -9.53 10.01
N GLU A 87 -8.19 -8.22 9.77
CA GLU A 87 -8.10 -7.67 8.41
C GLU A 87 -6.72 -7.92 7.80
N ARG A 88 -5.63 -7.78 8.58
CA ARG A 88 -4.27 -8.04 8.11
C ARG A 88 -3.99 -9.50 7.77
N GLU A 89 -4.51 -10.45 8.56
CA GLU A 89 -4.41 -11.87 8.23
C GLU A 89 -5.13 -12.17 6.90
N LEU A 90 -6.32 -11.60 6.70
CA LEU A 90 -7.12 -11.83 5.49
C LEU A 90 -6.57 -11.09 4.26
N ALA A 91 -5.91 -9.95 4.46
CA ALA A 91 -5.22 -9.19 3.42
C ALA A 91 -3.89 -9.81 2.98
N HIS A 92 -3.40 -10.81 3.70
CA HIS A 92 -2.15 -11.45 3.33
C HIS A 92 -2.24 -12.09 1.93
N GLY A 93 -1.46 -11.55 0.99
CA GLY A 93 -1.43 -12.01 -0.39
C GLY A 93 -2.72 -11.75 -1.17
N SER A 94 -3.62 -10.87 -0.69
CA SER A 94 -4.89 -10.55 -1.36
C SER A 94 -4.69 -10.02 -2.78
N VAL A 95 -3.60 -9.28 -3.04
CA VAL A 95 -3.28 -8.76 -4.38
C VAL A 95 -3.25 -9.84 -5.47
N ALA A 96 -2.91 -11.08 -5.12
CA ALA A 96 -2.87 -12.19 -6.09
C ALA A 96 -4.27 -12.72 -6.46
N TRP A 97 -5.27 -12.58 -5.60
CA TRP A 97 -6.56 -13.26 -5.73
C TRP A 97 -7.81 -12.38 -5.52
N CYS A 98 -7.65 -11.15 -5.05
CA CYS A 98 -8.71 -10.22 -4.67
C CYS A 98 -8.56 -8.81 -5.27
N LEU A 99 -7.62 -8.59 -6.21
CA LEU A 99 -7.48 -7.31 -6.92
C LEU A 99 -8.78 -6.88 -7.61
N GLU A 100 -9.46 -7.85 -8.24
CA GLU A 100 -10.78 -7.68 -8.87
C GLU A 100 -11.74 -8.75 -8.31
N PRO A 101 -12.35 -8.51 -7.14
CA PRO A 101 -13.16 -9.51 -6.47
C PRO A 101 -14.47 -9.73 -7.25
N THR A 102 -14.68 -10.96 -7.72
CA THR A 102 -15.98 -11.38 -8.25
C THR A 102 -17.07 -11.30 -7.18
N VAL A 103 -18.35 -11.24 -7.59
CA VAL A 103 -19.51 -11.28 -6.68
C VAL A 103 -19.45 -12.47 -5.72
N ARG A 104 -18.94 -13.62 -6.17
CA ARG A 104 -18.77 -14.83 -5.35
C ARG A 104 -17.73 -14.62 -4.25
N ILE A 105 -16.59 -13.99 -4.57
CA ILE A 105 -15.55 -13.64 -3.61
C ILE A 105 -16.11 -12.63 -2.59
N ALA A 106 -16.74 -11.56 -3.07
CA ALA A 106 -17.33 -10.52 -2.24
C ALA A 106 -18.35 -11.08 -1.23
N ARG A 107 -19.26 -11.95 -1.69
CA ARG A 107 -20.24 -12.63 -0.83
C ARG A 107 -19.56 -13.51 0.23
N LYS A 108 -18.54 -14.29 -0.16
CA LYS A 108 -17.82 -15.17 0.78
C LYS A 108 -17.06 -14.37 1.83
N LEU A 109 -16.41 -13.27 1.44
CA LEU A 109 -15.74 -12.34 2.36
C LEU A 109 -16.73 -11.65 3.31
N SER A 110 -17.93 -11.30 2.84
CA SER A 110 -19.00 -10.78 3.69
C SER A 110 -19.43 -11.81 4.76
N THR A 111 -19.57 -13.09 4.39
CA THR A 111 -19.83 -14.17 5.34
C THR A 111 -18.71 -14.34 6.36
N ILE A 112 -17.45 -14.21 5.94
CA ILE A 112 -16.27 -14.28 6.82
C ILE A 112 -16.23 -13.10 7.79
N GLN A 113 -16.57 -11.90 7.32
CA GLN A 113 -16.52 -10.66 8.10
C GLN A 113 -17.63 -10.59 9.16
N ARG A 114 -18.84 -11.07 8.83
CA ARG A 114 -20.05 -10.89 9.64
C ARG A 114 -19.92 -11.31 11.12
N PRO A 115 -19.37 -12.49 11.47
CA PRO A 115 -19.20 -12.88 12.89
C PRO A 115 -18.39 -11.87 13.70
N PHE A 116 -17.31 -11.32 13.12
CA PHE A 116 -16.49 -10.31 13.79
C PHE A 116 -17.27 -9.03 14.02
N LEU A 117 -18.01 -8.56 13.02
CA LEU A 117 -18.84 -7.36 13.12
C LEU A 117 -19.88 -7.48 14.24
N LEU A 118 -20.54 -8.63 14.34
CA LEU A 118 -21.50 -8.90 15.43
C LEU A 118 -20.81 -8.95 16.80
N ALA A 119 -19.63 -9.56 16.92
CA ALA A 119 -18.87 -9.58 18.18
C ALA A 119 -18.38 -8.18 18.60
N ILE A 120 -18.00 -7.33 17.65
CA ILE A 120 -17.53 -5.95 17.92
C ILE A 120 -18.71 -5.04 18.29
N SER A 121 -19.81 -5.11 17.55
CA SER A 121 -20.99 -4.27 17.83
C SER A 121 -21.79 -4.75 19.04
N GLY A 122 -21.88 -6.06 19.26
CA GLY A 122 -22.86 -6.64 20.17
C GLY A 122 -24.30 -6.61 19.64
N ALA A 123 -24.49 -6.35 18.34
CA ALA A 123 -25.81 -6.31 17.70
C ALA A 123 -26.46 -7.71 17.60
N TYR A 124 -27.79 -7.73 17.42
CA TYR A 124 -28.53 -8.97 17.23
C TYR A 124 -28.08 -9.72 15.97
N ARG A 125 -28.22 -11.04 15.98
CA ARG A 125 -27.88 -11.89 14.83
C ARG A 125 -28.71 -11.58 13.58
N THR A 126 -29.86 -10.94 13.72
CA THR A 126 -30.76 -10.51 12.64
C THR A 126 -30.41 -9.14 12.06
N THR A 127 -29.54 -8.36 12.73
CA THR A 127 -29.13 -7.04 12.23
C THR A 127 -28.40 -7.16 10.89
N SER A 128 -28.73 -6.29 9.93
CA SER A 128 -28.13 -6.33 8.59
C SER A 128 -26.63 -6.06 8.65
N THR A 129 -25.84 -6.78 7.83
CA THR A 129 -24.37 -6.59 7.81
C THR A 129 -24.01 -5.16 7.41
N ALA A 130 -24.72 -4.61 6.42
CA ALA A 130 -24.50 -3.25 5.93
C ALA A 130 -24.71 -2.20 7.03
N ALA A 131 -25.77 -2.32 7.84
CA ALA A 131 -25.99 -1.39 8.94
C ALA A 131 -24.87 -1.46 9.98
N VAL A 132 -24.42 -2.67 10.35
CA VAL A 132 -23.31 -2.83 11.31
C VAL A 132 -22.00 -2.26 10.76
N GLN A 133 -21.73 -2.43 9.46
CA GLN A 133 -20.56 -1.84 8.80
C GLN A 133 -20.57 -0.30 8.89
N VAL A 134 -21.72 0.34 8.63
CA VAL A 134 -21.87 1.79 8.72
C VAL A 134 -21.68 2.28 10.16
N ILE A 135 -22.37 1.67 11.13
CA ILE A 135 -22.30 2.05 12.55
C ILE A 135 -20.89 1.89 13.11
N LEU A 136 -20.18 0.81 12.74
CA LEU A 136 -18.81 0.57 13.18
C LEU A 136 -17.77 1.35 12.37
N CYS A 137 -18.19 2.02 11.29
CA CYS A 137 -17.31 2.58 10.27
C CYS A 137 -16.25 1.55 9.81
N ILE A 138 -16.69 0.31 9.55
CA ILE A 138 -15.85 -0.77 9.01
C ILE A 138 -16.37 -1.06 7.59
N PRO A 139 -15.56 -0.84 6.55
CA PRO A 139 -15.99 -1.09 5.17
C PRO A 139 -16.25 -2.58 4.91
N PRO A 140 -17.04 -2.91 3.86
CA PRO A 140 -17.09 -4.27 3.34
C PRO A 140 -15.70 -4.81 3.06
N LEU A 141 -15.40 -6.01 3.59
CA LEU A 141 -14.05 -6.57 3.55
C LEU A 141 -13.46 -6.63 2.13
N HIS A 142 -14.25 -7.01 1.13
CA HIS A 142 -13.79 -7.08 -0.26
C HIS A 142 -13.38 -5.72 -0.85
N LEU A 143 -14.05 -4.62 -0.45
CA LEU A 143 -13.67 -3.27 -0.88
C LEU A 143 -12.39 -2.80 -0.19
N GLN A 144 -12.23 -3.16 1.09
CA GLN A 144 -11.03 -2.84 1.85
C GLN A 144 -9.80 -3.57 1.28
N LEU A 145 -9.93 -4.87 1.01
CA LEU A 145 -8.87 -5.64 0.34
C LEU A 145 -8.57 -5.07 -1.05
N GLN A 146 -9.61 -4.80 -1.86
CA GLN A 146 -9.42 -4.22 -3.19
C GLN A 146 -8.69 -2.86 -3.13
N ARG A 147 -8.98 -2.01 -2.14
CA ARG A 147 -8.27 -0.74 -1.95
C ARG A 147 -6.78 -0.96 -1.66
N GLU A 148 -6.45 -1.86 -0.74
CA GLU A 148 -5.06 -2.17 -0.38
C GLU A 148 -4.30 -2.87 -1.51
N ASP A 149 -4.98 -3.75 -2.24
CA ASP A 149 -4.44 -4.48 -3.38
C ASP A 149 -4.11 -3.54 -4.53
N ARG A 150 -4.99 -2.57 -4.84
CA ARG A 150 -4.73 -1.53 -5.83
C ARG A 150 -3.55 -0.65 -5.44
N GLY A 151 -3.45 -0.27 -4.16
CA GLY A 151 -2.27 0.43 -3.64
C GLY A 151 -1.00 -0.40 -3.81
N THR A 152 -1.04 -1.69 -3.47
CA THR A 152 0.10 -2.60 -3.63
C THR A 152 0.49 -2.76 -5.11
N ALA A 153 -0.49 -2.89 -6.00
CA ALA A 153 -0.28 -3.00 -7.44
C ALA A 153 0.43 -1.77 -8.00
N LEU A 154 -0.05 -0.56 -7.66
CA LEU A 154 0.54 0.70 -8.13
C LEU A 154 1.91 0.97 -7.49
N PHE A 155 1.99 1.01 -6.16
CA PHE A 155 3.16 1.51 -5.44
C PHE A 155 4.29 0.49 -5.28
N ARG A 156 3.99 -0.82 -5.30
CA ARG A 156 5.01 -1.86 -5.08
C ARG A 156 5.27 -2.71 -6.31
N LEU A 157 4.23 -3.13 -7.02
CA LEU A 157 4.37 -4.02 -8.18
C LEU A 157 4.54 -3.26 -9.50
N ARG A 158 4.36 -1.94 -9.50
CA ARG A 158 4.39 -1.09 -10.70
C ARG A 158 3.47 -1.58 -11.81
N LEU A 159 2.32 -2.12 -11.43
CA LEU A 159 1.32 -2.63 -12.35
C LEU A 159 0.30 -1.53 -12.66
N PRO A 160 0.02 -1.25 -13.95
CA PRO A 160 -1.03 -0.31 -14.31
C PRO A 160 -2.39 -0.87 -13.88
N LEU A 161 -3.27 0.03 -13.45
CA LEU A 161 -4.67 -0.31 -13.23
C LEU A 161 -5.49 0.03 -14.47
N SER A 162 -6.70 -0.54 -14.58
CA SER A 162 -7.64 -0.13 -15.63
C SER A 162 -7.91 1.38 -15.54
N THR A 163 -8.00 2.06 -16.69
CA THR A 163 -8.31 3.49 -16.80
C THR A 163 -9.62 3.86 -16.11
N ASN A 164 -10.59 2.95 -16.05
CA ASN A 164 -11.84 3.13 -15.28
C ASN A 164 -11.62 3.25 -13.76
N VAL A 165 -10.44 2.87 -13.27
CA VAL A 165 -10.08 2.85 -11.84
C VAL A 165 -9.09 3.96 -11.53
N SER A 166 -8.07 4.15 -12.37
CA SER A 166 -7.05 5.17 -12.18
C SER A 166 -6.29 5.43 -13.48
N ASP A 167 -6.16 6.71 -13.84
CA ASP A 167 -5.31 7.17 -14.94
C ASP A 167 -3.86 7.45 -14.49
N ILE A 168 -3.42 6.86 -13.37
CA ILE A 168 -2.04 7.02 -12.89
C ILE A 168 -1.19 5.97 -13.59
N ASP A 169 -0.21 6.41 -14.37
CA ASP A 169 0.85 5.53 -14.84
C ASP A 169 1.78 5.20 -13.65
N PRO A 170 2.08 3.92 -13.36
CA PRO A 170 3.00 3.55 -12.29
C PRO A 170 4.40 4.17 -12.38
N SER A 171 4.82 4.64 -13.56
CA SER A 171 6.07 5.38 -13.78
C SER A 171 6.04 6.82 -13.27
N GLU A 172 4.86 7.44 -13.16
CA GLU A 172 4.68 8.77 -12.56
C GLU A 172 4.79 8.75 -11.04
N ILE A 173 4.67 7.57 -10.42
CA ILE A 173 4.71 7.39 -8.98
C ILE A 173 6.16 7.37 -8.52
N GLU A 174 6.50 8.31 -7.64
CA GLU A 174 7.80 8.38 -6.97
C GLU A 174 8.22 7.03 -6.37
N GLU A 175 9.47 6.62 -6.60
CA GLU A 175 10.01 5.44 -5.97
C GLU A 175 10.31 5.70 -4.51
N LYS A 176 9.68 4.91 -3.65
CA LYS A 176 10.01 4.96 -2.23
C LYS A 176 11.46 4.54 -2.06
N ALA A 177 12.33 5.48 -1.68
CA ALA A 177 13.70 5.17 -1.30
C ALA A 177 13.69 4.06 -0.24
N THR A 178 14.29 2.92 -0.55
CA THR A 178 14.30 1.73 0.30
C THR A 178 15.41 1.81 1.34
N GLY A 179 15.25 2.72 2.31
CA GLY A 179 16.19 2.87 3.41
C GLY A 179 17.56 3.41 2.99
N TRP A 180 18.20 4.12 3.90
CA TRP A 180 19.57 4.58 3.70
C TRP A 180 20.46 3.37 3.92
N SER A 181 21.02 2.84 2.83
CA SER A 181 21.83 1.61 2.87
C SER A 181 23.21 1.79 3.54
N PRO A 182 23.83 2.99 3.57
CA PRO A 182 24.99 3.24 4.40
C PRO A 182 24.65 3.98 5.70
N GLN A 183 25.42 3.72 6.74
CA GLN A 183 25.38 4.43 8.01
C GLN A 183 25.71 5.92 7.78
N PRO A 184 25.04 6.90 8.43
CA PRO A 184 25.29 8.34 8.20
C PRO A 184 26.75 8.78 8.37
N SER A 185 27.54 8.06 9.17
CA SER A 185 28.98 8.30 9.38
C SER A 185 29.87 7.89 8.20
N GLU A 186 29.39 7.04 7.29
CA GLU A 186 30.13 6.62 6.09
C GLU A 186 29.94 7.58 4.91
N HIS A 187 29.09 8.59 5.08
CA HIS A 187 28.79 9.61 4.07
C HIS A 187 29.23 11.00 4.53
N LEU A 188 30.54 11.15 4.76
CA LEU A 188 31.17 12.47 4.79
C LEU A 188 31.20 12.99 3.34
N ILE A 189 30.10 13.60 2.90
CA ILE A 189 30.02 14.20 1.56
C ILE A 189 31.08 15.32 1.48
N PRO A 190 32.01 15.30 0.48
CA PRO A 190 33.04 16.34 0.33
C PRO A 190 32.46 17.75 0.15
N ASN A 191 31.22 17.85 -0.32
CA ASN A 191 30.48 19.08 -0.61
C ASN A 191 29.33 19.30 0.38
N GLN A 192 29.52 19.02 1.67
CA GLN A 192 28.54 19.50 2.67
C GLN A 192 28.48 21.03 2.62
N ILE A 193 27.30 21.56 2.32
CA ILE A 193 27.05 22.99 2.43
C ILE A 193 27.00 23.29 3.94
N PRO A 194 27.91 24.13 4.48
CA PRO A 194 27.80 24.54 5.87
C PRO A 194 26.47 25.27 6.04
N LEU A 195 25.62 24.73 6.91
CA LEU A 195 24.41 25.40 7.36
C LEU A 195 24.84 26.36 8.46
N ASP A 196 24.88 27.65 8.14
CA ASP A 196 25.00 28.71 9.13
C ASP A 196 23.58 29.18 9.49
N ASP A 197 23.33 29.46 10.78
CA ASP A 197 21.99 29.80 11.31
C ASP A 197 21.50 31.20 10.88
N GLY A 198 22.07 31.77 9.81
CA GLY A 198 21.57 32.99 9.18
C GLY A 198 21.85 34.24 9.99
N GLY A 199 23.12 34.51 10.30
CA GLY A 199 23.55 35.90 10.53
C GLY A 199 23.20 36.77 9.33
N ASN A 200 23.16 38.10 9.49
CA ASN A 200 22.82 39.03 8.40
C ASN A 200 23.91 39.03 7.31
N ILE A 201 23.85 38.06 6.39
CA ILE A 201 24.67 37.99 5.20
C ILE A 201 24.19 39.10 4.24
N ASN A 202 24.83 40.26 4.37
CA ASN A 202 24.65 41.41 3.47
C ASN A 202 25.36 41.24 2.12
N THR A 203 26.03 40.10 1.92
CA THR A 203 26.80 39.80 0.70
C THR A 203 26.45 38.38 0.23
N GLY A 204 25.70 38.26 -0.87
CA GLY A 204 25.36 36.97 -1.48
C GLY A 204 24.01 36.95 -2.19
N LEU A 205 23.80 35.91 -3.00
CA LEU A 205 22.54 35.61 -3.69
C LEU A 205 21.46 35.20 -2.66
N ARG A 206 20.30 35.87 -2.66
CA ARG A 206 19.22 35.61 -1.70
C ARG A 206 18.03 34.99 -2.42
N ILE A 207 17.91 33.67 -2.32
CA ILE A 207 16.82 32.92 -2.94
C ILE A 207 15.75 32.58 -1.91
N TYR A 208 14.50 32.89 -2.24
CA TYR A 208 13.31 32.52 -1.48
C TYR A 208 12.54 31.47 -2.28
N SER A 209 12.17 30.36 -1.62
CA SER A 209 11.40 29.28 -2.23
C SER A 209 10.13 29.03 -1.45
N ASP A 210 9.04 28.68 -2.14
CA ASP A 210 7.77 28.34 -1.51
C ASP A 210 7.00 27.29 -2.31
N GLY A 211 6.25 26.46 -1.59
CA GLY A 211 5.33 25.45 -2.11
C GLY A 211 3.92 25.71 -1.59
N SER A 212 2.96 25.90 -2.49
CA SER A 212 1.59 26.24 -2.12
C SER A 212 0.60 25.16 -2.52
N LYS A 213 -0.43 24.96 -1.69
CA LYS A 213 -1.61 24.13 -2.02
C LYS A 213 -2.88 24.89 -1.72
N THR A 214 -3.74 24.96 -2.72
CA THR A 214 -5.10 25.50 -2.62
C THR A 214 -6.10 24.47 -3.16
N GLU A 215 -7.40 24.70 -2.98
CA GLU A 215 -8.44 23.86 -3.58
C GLU A 215 -8.36 23.85 -5.12
N LYS A 216 -7.86 24.94 -5.72
CA LYS A 216 -7.82 25.14 -7.19
C LYS A 216 -6.54 24.63 -7.84
N GLY A 217 -5.50 24.35 -7.06
CA GLY A 217 -4.20 24.00 -7.62
C GLY A 217 -3.09 23.89 -6.59
N MET A 218 -2.00 23.28 -7.04
CA MET A 218 -0.73 23.25 -6.34
C MET A 218 0.31 23.98 -7.18
N GLY A 219 1.22 24.70 -6.53
CA GLY A 219 2.29 25.42 -7.21
C GLY A 219 3.58 25.39 -6.42
N ALA A 220 4.70 25.41 -7.14
CA ALA A 220 6.03 25.60 -6.59
C ALA A 220 6.61 26.87 -7.19
N ALA A 221 7.35 27.65 -6.40
CA ALA A 221 7.99 28.86 -6.89
C ALA A 221 9.29 29.15 -6.14
N PHE A 222 10.22 29.82 -6.81
CA PHE A 222 11.31 30.50 -6.15
C PHE A 222 11.56 31.87 -6.79
N CYS A 223 12.15 32.80 -6.04
CA CYS A 223 12.65 34.06 -6.55
C CYS A 223 14.01 34.42 -5.96
N ASP A 224 14.81 35.11 -6.76
CA ASP A 224 16.06 35.75 -6.34
C ASP A 224 15.78 37.24 -6.09
N LEU A 225 16.06 37.69 -4.87
CA LEU A 225 15.66 39.00 -4.36
C LEU A 225 16.82 39.69 -3.63
N THR A 226 17.29 40.83 -4.15
CA THR A 226 18.22 41.70 -3.41
C THR A 226 17.51 42.99 -3.01
N ASP A 227 17.53 43.28 -1.71
CA ASP A 227 16.95 44.41 -0.97
C ASP A 227 15.46 44.71 -1.26
N VAL A 228 15.07 44.97 -2.50
CA VAL A 228 13.68 45.25 -2.93
C VAL A 228 13.34 44.69 -4.33
N ASN A 229 14.33 44.33 -5.16
CA ASN A 229 14.10 43.96 -6.56
C ASN A 229 14.21 42.44 -6.79
N ILE A 230 13.28 41.90 -7.59
CA ILE A 230 13.29 40.51 -8.05
C ILE A 230 14.05 40.44 -9.38
N PHE A 231 15.19 39.74 -9.41
CA PHE A 231 16.02 39.58 -10.60
C PHE A 231 15.64 38.35 -11.41
N HIS A 232 15.29 37.28 -10.70
CA HIS A 232 14.85 36.04 -11.32
C HIS A 232 13.67 35.45 -10.56
N ARG A 233 12.72 34.87 -11.30
CA ARG A 233 11.59 34.16 -10.73
C ARG A 233 11.31 32.92 -11.57
N TRP A 234 11.02 31.83 -10.87
CA TRP A 234 10.47 30.63 -11.46
C TRP A 234 9.20 30.23 -10.72
N SER A 235 8.21 29.73 -11.45
CA SER A 235 7.05 29.10 -10.84
C SER A 235 6.45 28.08 -11.77
N ALA A 236 5.98 26.96 -11.23
CA ALA A 236 5.28 25.92 -11.97
C ALA A 236 4.00 25.49 -11.26
N ARG A 237 2.99 25.15 -12.05
CA ARG A 237 1.77 24.49 -11.57
C ARG A 237 2.01 22.98 -11.53
N LEU A 238 1.68 22.38 -10.40
CA LEU A 238 1.77 20.94 -10.16
C LEU A 238 0.40 20.27 -10.25
N SER A 239 0.40 18.94 -10.35
CA SER A 239 -0.83 18.17 -10.31
C SER A 239 -1.50 18.32 -8.94
N LEU A 240 -2.84 18.32 -8.90
CA LEU A 240 -3.61 18.30 -7.65
C LEU A 240 -3.32 17.04 -6.80
N ARG A 241 -2.75 16.00 -7.42
CA ARG A 241 -2.34 14.76 -6.76
C ARG A 241 -1.05 14.92 -5.94
N ASN A 242 -0.26 15.97 -6.19
CA ASN A 242 0.98 16.21 -5.45
C ASN A 242 0.71 16.70 -4.00
N THR A 243 1.72 16.58 -3.14
CA THR A 243 1.72 17.08 -1.77
C THR A 243 2.40 18.45 -1.66
N VAL A 244 2.08 19.23 -0.62
CA VAL A 244 2.76 20.52 -0.37
C VAL A 244 4.27 20.31 -0.28
N PHE A 245 4.70 19.25 0.41
CA PHE A 245 6.10 18.86 0.51
C PHE A 245 6.76 18.62 -0.85
N GLN A 246 6.07 17.97 -1.80
CA GLN A 246 6.61 17.81 -3.16
C GLN A 246 6.77 19.14 -3.88
N ALA A 247 5.86 20.10 -3.65
CA ALA A 247 5.97 21.44 -4.21
C ALA A 247 7.14 22.22 -3.59
N GLU A 248 7.31 22.17 -2.27
CA GLU A 248 8.44 22.79 -1.56
C GLU A 248 9.78 22.22 -2.01
N ILE A 249 9.90 20.89 -2.06
CA ILE A 249 11.14 20.22 -2.50
C ILE A 249 11.47 20.59 -3.94
N LEU A 250 10.47 20.68 -4.84
CA LEU A 250 10.70 21.10 -6.21
C LEU A 250 11.14 22.57 -6.29
N ALA A 251 10.54 23.45 -5.50
CA ALA A 251 10.93 24.85 -5.42
C ALA A 251 12.40 24.99 -4.96
N LEU A 252 12.80 24.24 -3.93
CA LEU A 252 14.17 24.17 -3.43
C LEU A 252 15.14 23.60 -4.47
N LEU A 253 14.78 22.50 -5.13
CA LEU A 253 15.59 21.91 -6.19
C LEU A 253 15.88 22.94 -7.30
N LYS A 254 14.84 23.67 -7.74
CA LYS A 254 14.98 24.69 -8.79
C LYS A 254 15.75 25.92 -8.33
N ALA A 255 15.61 26.31 -7.07
CA ALA A 255 16.44 27.34 -6.45
C ALA A 255 17.94 26.96 -6.45
N VAL A 256 18.25 25.72 -6.07
CA VAL A 256 19.63 25.20 -6.06
C VAL A 256 20.22 25.11 -7.47
N GLU A 257 19.46 24.56 -8.43
CA GLU A 257 19.87 24.53 -9.85
C GLU A 257 20.21 25.95 -10.36
N HIS A 258 19.40 26.94 -9.99
CA HIS A 258 19.64 28.34 -10.35
C HIS A 258 20.89 28.90 -9.67
N ALA A 259 21.06 28.67 -8.36
CA ALA A 259 22.23 29.14 -7.63
C ALA A 259 23.55 28.61 -8.22
N VAL A 260 23.59 27.31 -8.54
CA VAL A 260 24.75 26.67 -9.17
C VAL A 260 25.04 27.27 -10.54
N ALA A 261 24.00 27.49 -11.36
CA ALA A 261 24.16 28.10 -12.69
C ALA A 261 24.60 29.57 -12.62
N SER A 262 24.22 30.31 -11.59
CA SER A 262 24.59 31.70 -11.37
C SER A 262 26.03 31.85 -10.85
N GLN A 263 26.54 30.89 -10.07
CA GLN A 263 27.94 30.87 -9.61
C GLN A 263 28.95 30.59 -10.74
N LEU A 264 28.57 29.85 -11.78
CA LEU A 264 29.43 29.57 -12.94
C LEU A 264 29.60 30.75 -13.91
N LYS A 265 28.87 31.85 -13.71
CA LYS A 265 28.89 33.05 -14.58
C LYS A 265 29.75 34.20 -14.03
N ASN A 266 30.24 34.08 -12.80
CA ASN A 266 31.16 35.01 -12.16
C ASN A 266 32.57 34.39 -12.10
#